data_AF-A0A2D6FY00-F1
#
_entry.id   AF-A0A2D6FY00-F1
#
_cell.length_a   1.000
_cell.length_b   1.000
_cell.length_c   1.000
_cell.angle_alpha   90.00
_cell.angle_beta   90.00
_cell.angle_gamma   90.00
#
_symmetry.space_group_name_H-M   'P 1'
#
loop_
_entity.id
_entity.type
_entity.pdbx_description
1 polymer ?
#
loop_
_entity_poly.entity_id
_entity_poly.type
_entity_poly.pdbx_seq_one_letter_code
_entity_poly.pdbx_strand_id
1 'polypeptide(L)'
;MFLYSITLKETNMTLNSRQEAFCRAYVTGATGATGAGGANGARAARDAGYATAHAAKQASRLLRNAEVAERIDEFHAEAAAARAEAAQELMAKLEPLYQSGLDAGDTDTVLQVVELQARIAGLLAGGFIRPRVQRGPVPAPSVDNEGHMEFLGLLDGGEGAEDADTLENVPG
;
A
#
# COMPACT_ATOMS: atom_id res chain seq x y z
N MET A 1 28.06 23.28 22.61
CA MET A 1 26.79 22.60 23.00
C MET A 1 26.76 21.15 22.49
N PHE A 2 27.88 20.42 22.55
CA PHE A 2 28.00 19.04 22.02
C PHE A 2 28.29 18.01 23.13
N LEU A 3 28.49 18.48 24.37
CA LEU A 3 28.85 17.64 25.51
C LEU A 3 27.62 17.11 26.27
N TYR A 4 26.47 17.76 26.16
CA TYR A 4 25.24 17.30 26.84
C TYR A 4 24.62 16.05 26.21
N SER A 5 24.85 15.82 24.91
CA SER A 5 24.33 14.64 24.20
C SER A 5 25.15 13.37 24.45
N ILE A 6 26.39 13.48 24.94
CA ILE A 6 27.21 12.32 25.31
C ILE A 6 26.86 11.86 26.73
N THR A 7 26.58 12.79 27.65
CA THR A 7 26.29 12.46 29.06
C THR A 7 24.93 11.79 29.29
N LEU A 8 23.97 11.94 28.38
CA LEU A 8 22.70 11.19 28.43
C LEU A 8 22.83 9.73 27.96
N LYS A 9 23.90 9.38 27.21
CA LYS A 9 24.13 8.00 26.76
C LYS A 9 24.76 7.09 27.84
N GLU A 10 25.19 7.67 28.97
CA GLU A 10 26.05 6.98 29.93
C GLU A 10 25.38 6.67 31.28
N THR A 11 24.08 6.92 31.45
CA THR A 11 23.39 6.75 32.74
C THR A 11 22.38 5.59 32.81
N ASN A 12 22.20 4.76 31.77
CA ASN A 12 21.08 3.80 31.72
C ASN A 12 21.46 2.34 31.35
N MET A 13 22.68 1.89 31.70
CA MET A 13 23.14 0.53 31.39
C MET A 13 23.23 -0.38 32.62
N THR A 14 22.09 -0.86 33.12
CA THR A 14 22.06 -2.18 33.78
C THR A 14 20.87 -3.06 33.37
N LEU A 15 20.36 -2.92 32.15
CA LEU A 15 19.52 -3.97 31.57
C LEU A 15 20.34 -5.26 31.47
N ASN A 16 19.89 -6.30 32.16
CA ASN A 16 20.57 -7.59 32.08
C ASN A 16 20.32 -8.25 30.71
N SER A 17 21.16 -9.22 30.35
CA SER A 17 21.09 -9.90 29.05
C SER A 17 19.70 -10.48 28.72
N ARG A 18 18.94 -10.93 29.73
CA ARG A 18 17.58 -11.46 29.52
C ARG A 18 16.55 -10.36 29.27
N GLN A 19 16.70 -9.19 29.89
CA GLN A 19 15.84 -8.04 29.62
C GLN A 19 16.08 -7.49 28.21
N GLU A 20 17.34 -7.38 27.79
CA GLU A 20 17.68 -6.99 26.42
C GLU A 20 17.12 -8.00 25.39
N ALA A 21 17.23 -9.30 25.67
CA ALA A 21 16.63 -10.34 24.83
C ALA A 21 15.09 -10.22 24.79
N PHE A 22 14.46 -9.87 25.92
CA PHE A 22 13.01 -9.61 25.98
C PHE A 22 12.62 -8.41 25.12
N CYS A 23 13.33 -7.28 25.22
CA CYS A 23 13.06 -6.08 24.42
C CYS A 23 13.09 -6.40 22.91
N ARG A 24 14.14 -7.10 22.46
CA ARG A 24 14.27 -7.52 21.05
C ARG A 24 13.13 -8.43 20.60
N ALA A 25 12.82 -9.45 21.40
CA ALA A 25 11.75 -10.41 21.08
C ALA A 25 10.37 -9.74 21.09
N TYR A 26 10.15 -8.78 21.99
CA TYR A 26 8.89 -8.05 22.11
C TYR A 26 8.64 -7.18 20.88
N VAL A 27 9.64 -6.41 20.44
CA VAL A 27 9.53 -5.56 19.24
C VAL A 27 9.37 -6.40 17.98
N THR A 28 10.13 -7.50 17.85
CA THR A 28 10.03 -8.41 16.68
C THR A 28 8.66 -9.09 16.60
N GLY A 29 8.06 -9.43 17.74
CA GLY A 29 6.72 -10.01 17.81
C GLY A 29 5.57 -9.00 17.60
N ALA A 30 5.85 -7.70 17.75
CA ALA A 30 4.87 -6.62 17.58
C ALA A 30 4.77 -6.12 16.13
N THR A 31 5.79 -6.35 15.29
CA THR A 31 5.86 -5.85 13.90
C THR A 31 5.11 -6.71 12.86
N GLY A 32 4.32 -7.70 13.29
CA GLY A 32 3.42 -8.47 12.42
C GLY A 32 2.25 -7.63 11.89
N ALA A 33 1.91 -7.80 10.61
CA ALA A 33 1.02 -6.98 9.76
C ALA A 33 -0.46 -6.77 10.19
N THR A 34 -0.81 -7.01 11.45
CA THR A 34 -2.14 -6.77 12.00
C THR A 34 -2.01 -5.91 13.25
N GLY A 35 -2.19 -4.60 13.08
CA GLY A 35 -2.17 -3.59 14.15
C GLY A 35 -3.32 -3.70 15.17
N ALA A 36 -3.80 -4.90 15.45
CA ALA A 36 -4.81 -5.17 16.45
C ALA A 36 -4.47 -6.49 17.18
N GLY A 37 -4.12 -6.40 18.46
CA GLY A 37 -4.22 -7.52 19.39
C GLY A 37 -2.93 -8.23 19.77
N GLY A 38 -2.09 -7.54 20.56
CA GLY A 38 -1.19 -8.18 21.52
C GLY A 38 0.18 -8.58 20.99
N ALA A 39 1.16 -7.70 21.14
CA ALA A 39 2.54 -8.15 21.34
C ALA A 39 2.50 -9.20 22.48
N ASN A 40 2.73 -10.46 22.14
CA ASN A 40 2.61 -11.55 23.10
C ASN A 40 3.78 -11.44 24.08
N GLY A 41 3.68 -10.56 25.08
CA GLY A 41 4.72 -10.35 26.08
C GLY A 41 5.10 -11.67 26.76
N ALA A 42 4.13 -12.57 26.94
CA ALA A 42 4.40 -13.93 27.40
C ALA A 42 5.28 -14.75 26.44
N ARG A 43 5.12 -14.60 25.12
CA ARG A 43 5.99 -15.22 24.11
C ARG A 43 7.37 -14.58 24.13
N ALA A 44 7.46 -13.26 24.10
CA ALA A 44 8.75 -12.55 24.19
C ALA A 44 9.53 -12.92 25.46
N ALA A 45 8.84 -13.08 26.59
CA ALA A 45 9.45 -13.54 27.83
C ALA A 45 9.94 -15.00 27.74
N ARG A 46 9.21 -15.89 27.08
CA ARG A 46 9.70 -17.27 26.85
C ARG A 46 10.91 -17.28 25.95
N ASP A 47 10.88 -16.51 24.86
CA ASP A 47 11.97 -16.41 23.89
C ASP A 47 13.24 -15.80 24.54
N ALA A 48 13.05 -14.92 25.53
CA ALA A 48 14.12 -14.37 26.37
C ALA A 48 14.59 -15.31 27.50
N GLY A 49 14.03 -16.51 27.62
CA GLY A 49 14.45 -17.54 28.58
C GLY A 49 13.78 -17.45 29.96
N TYR A 50 12.66 -16.74 30.11
CA TYR A 50 11.86 -16.77 31.33
C TYR A 50 10.98 -18.02 31.40
N ALA A 51 10.75 -18.53 32.63
CA ALA A 51 9.95 -19.72 32.86
C ALA A 51 8.53 -19.59 32.27
N THR A 52 8.11 -20.60 31.51
CA THR A 52 6.85 -20.62 30.75
C THR A 52 5.62 -20.39 31.64
N ALA A 53 5.61 -20.98 32.85
CA ALA A 53 4.52 -20.90 33.83
C ALA A 53 4.28 -19.46 34.35
N HIS A 54 5.29 -18.59 34.32
CA HIS A 54 5.19 -17.22 34.84
C HIS A 54 5.50 -16.14 33.79
N ALA A 55 5.68 -16.53 32.54
CA ALA A 55 6.10 -15.64 31.46
C ALA A 55 5.19 -14.41 31.30
N ALA A 56 3.87 -14.58 31.39
CA ALA A 56 2.93 -13.45 31.30
C ALA A 56 3.08 -12.45 32.46
N LYS A 57 3.24 -12.95 33.70
CA LYS A 57 3.45 -12.11 34.89
C LYS A 57 4.81 -11.40 34.83
N GLN A 58 5.84 -12.09 34.36
CA GLN A 58 7.17 -11.51 34.16
C GLN A 58 7.13 -10.43 33.07
N ALA A 59 6.50 -10.69 31.93
CA ALA A 59 6.33 -9.70 30.87
C ALA A 59 5.60 -8.45 31.36
N SER A 60 4.49 -8.61 32.10
CA SER A 60 3.78 -7.47 32.70
C SER A 60 4.64 -6.67 33.67
N ARG A 61 5.52 -7.33 34.45
CA ARG A 61 6.47 -6.65 35.32
C ARG A 61 7.55 -5.92 34.53
N LEU A 62 8.07 -6.53 33.47
CA LEU A 62 9.10 -5.95 32.61
C LEU A 62 8.58 -4.72 31.87
N LEU A 63 7.38 -4.77 31.32
CA LEU A 63 6.77 -3.62 30.63
C LEU A 63 6.45 -2.43 31.55
N ARG A 64 6.40 -2.64 32.87
CA ARG A 64 6.28 -1.56 33.87
C ARG A 64 7.62 -1.01 34.33
N ASN A 65 8.73 -1.65 33.96
CA ASN A 65 10.06 -1.14 34.25
C ASN A 65 10.39 -0.03 33.23
N ALA A 66 10.71 1.16 33.73
CA ALA A 66 11.02 2.32 32.91
C ALA A 66 12.18 2.07 31.93
N GLU A 67 13.24 1.40 32.36
CA GLU A 67 14.42 1.11 31.52
C GLU A 67 14.07 0.16 30.37
N VAL A 68 13.21 -0.83 30.63
CA VAL A 68 12.73 -1.77 29.61
C VAL A 68 11.82 -1.07 28.62
N ALA A 69 10.93 -0.19 29.10
CA ALA A 69 10.04 0.58 28.25
C ALA A 69 10.83 1.54 27.34
N GLU A 70 11.78 2.29 27.90
CA GLU A 70 12.68 3.18 27.16
C GLU A 70 13.46 2.42 26.08
N ARG A 71 13.99 1.24 26.42
CA ARG A 71 14.71 0.41 25.44
C ARG A 71 13.81 -0.14 24.32
N ILE A 72 12.56 -0.43 24.61
CA ILE A 72 11.57 -0.83 23.58
C ILE A 72 11.28 0.38 22.66
N ASP A 73 11.13 1.57 23.22
CA ASP A 73 10.90 2.79 22.46
C ASP A 73 12.08 3.14 21.55
N GLU A 74 13.32 2.95 22.02
CA GLU A 74 14.53 3.08 21.20
C GLU A 74 14.49 2.14 19.98
N PHE A 75 14.17 0.86 20.19
CA PHE A 75 14.05 -0.09 19.08
C PHE A 75 12.93 0.29 18.09
N HIS A 76 11.81 0.83 18.58
CA HIS A 76 10.75 1.33 17.71
C HIS A 76 11.22 2.56 16.91
N ALA A 77 11.98 3.46 17.52
CA ALA A 77 12.56 4.63 16.84
C ALA A 77 13.59 4.21 15.78
N GLU A 78 14.48 3.27 16.09
CA GLU A 78 15.44 2.69 15.14
C GLU A 78 14.72 2.04 13.94
N ALA A 79 13.69 1.24 14.20
CA ALA A 79 12.90 0.61 13.15
C ALA A 79 12.14 1.63 12.29
N ALA A 80 11.60 2.69 12.90
CA ALA A 80 10.94 3.78 12.18
C ALA A 80 11.92 4.56 11.30
N ALA A 81 13.13 4.84 11.80
CA ALA A 81 14.19 5.48 11.03
C ALA A 81 14.61 4.62 9.83
N ALA A 82 14.88 3.33 10.04
CA ALA A 82 15.22 2.41 8.97
C ALA A 82 14.11 2.29 7.91
N ARG A 83 12.84 2.30 8.35
CA ARG A 83 11.69 2.32 7.42
C ARG A 83 11.63 3.62 6.62
N ALA A 84 11.91 4.76 7.23
CA ALA A 84 11.93 6.05 6.56
C ALA A 84 13.06 6.13 5.51
N GLU A 85 14.26 5.64 5.84
CA GLU A 85 15.37 5.54 4.88
C GLU A 85 15.02 4.64 3.69
N ALA A 86 14.48 3.44 3.95
CA ALA A 86 14.05 2.53 2.88
C ALA A 86 12.95 3.14 2.00
N ALA A 87 12.02 3.91 2.58
CA ALA A 87 10.99 4.63 1.83
C ALA A 87 11.61 5.69 0.90
N GLN A 88 12.58 6.47 1.39
CA GLN A 88 13.30 7.46 0.59
C GLN A 88 14.06 6.81 -0.56
N GLU A 89 14.75 5.69 -0.32
CA GLU A 89 15.45 4.95 -1.39
C GLU A 89 14.49 4.46 -2.48
N LEU A 90 13.30 3.96 -2.10
CA LEU A 90 12.29 3.54 -3.05
C LEU A 90 11.74 4.71 -3.85
N MET A 91 11.46 5.85 -3.20
CA MET A 91 11.01 7.07 -3.89
C MET A 91 12.05 7.56 -4.90
N ALA A 92 13.34 7.57 -4.53
CA ALA A 92 14.42 7.97 -5.43
C ALA A 92 14.53 7.06 -6.67
N LYS A 93 14.21 5.77 -6.55
CA LYS A 93 14.17 4.83 -7.68
C LYS A 93 12.98 5.07 -8.62
N LEU A 94 11.90 5.69 -8.13
CA LEU A 94 10.71 6.00 -8.92
C LEU A 94 10.81 7.34 -9.66
N GLU A 95 11.63 8.26 -9.17
CA GLU A 95 11.79 9.59 -9.75
C GLU A 95 12.14 9.58 -11.26
N PRO A 96 13.06 8.73 -11.76
CA PRO A 96 13.33 8.66 -13.19
C PRO A 96 12.13 8.21 -14.04
N LEU A 97 11.27 7.34 -13.49
CA LEU A 97 10.05 6.89 -14.18
C LEU A 97 8.99 7.99 -14.21
N TYR A 98 8.86 8.74 -13.13
CA TYR A 98 8.00 9.92 -13.09
C TYR A 98 8.41 10.94 -14.16
N GLN A 99 9.71 11.29 -14.21
CA GLN A 99 10.23 12.22 -15.20
C GLN A 99 10.05 11.71 -16.64
N SER A 100 10.34 10.43 -16.88
CA SER A 100 10.11 9.79 -18.19
C SER A 100 8.65 9.87 -18.63
N GLY A 101 7.70 9.70 -17.70
CA GLY A 101 6.27 9.81 -17.98
C GLY A 101 5.87 11.24 -18.36
N LEU A 102 6.40 12.25 -17.64
CA LEU A 102 6.19 13.65 -17.96
C LEU A 102 6.74 14.00 -19.35
N ASP A 103 7.97 13.59 -19.65
CA ASP A 103 8.64 13.88 -20.92
C ASP A 103 7.90 13.25 -22.12
N ALA A 104 7.29 12.08 -21.92
CA ALA A 104 6.51 11.38 -22.93
C ALA A 104 5.03 11.83 -23.01
N GLY A 105 4.56 12.68 -22.09
CA GLY A 105 3.14 13.01 -21.95
C GLY A 105 2.25 11.84 -21.51
N ASP A 106 2.85 10.77 -20.98
CA ASP A 106 2.14 9.57 -20.52
C ASP A 106 1.55 9.81 -19.13
N THR A 107 0.34 10.36 -19.12
CA THR A 107 -0.39 10.70 -17.90
C THR A 107 -0.71 9.48 -17.04
N ASP A 108 -0.92 8.30 -17.65
CA ASP A 108 -1.22 7.06 -16.92
C ASP A 108 -0.01 6.60 -16.11
N THR A 109 1.19 6.64 -16.70
CA THR A 109 2.45 6.32 -16.01
C THR A 109 2.69 7.28 -14.85
N VAL A 110 2.49 8.58 -15.06
CA VAL A 110 2.67 9.62 -14.03
C VAL A 110 1.75 9.36 -12.84
N LEU A 111 0.46 9.13 -13.07
CA LEU A 111 -0.52 8.84 -12.01
C LEU A 111 -0.16 7.57 -11.23
N GLN A 112 0.30 6.53 -11.93
CA GLN A 112 0.69 5.27 -11.29
C GLN A 112 1.93 5.43 -10.37
N VAL A 113 2.91 6.22 -10.78
CA VAL A 113 4.10 6.49 -9.95
C VAL A 113 3.72 7.29 -8.70
N VAL A 114 2.87 8.32 -8.85
CA VAL A 114 2.37 9.13 -7.72
C VAL A 114 1.59 8.26 -6.73
N GLU A 115 0.74 7.35 -7.21
CA GLU A 115 0.02 6.42 -6.34
C GLU A 115 0.99 5.54 -5.54
N LEU A 116 2.03 5.01 -6.19
CA LEU A 116 3.01 4.16 -5.54
C LEU A 116 3.84 4.92 -4.50
N GLN A 117 4.26 6.16 -4.80
CA GLN A 117 4.92 7.05 -3.85
C GLN A 117 4.02 7.34 -2.63
N ALA A 118 2.72 7.60 -2.84
CA ALA A 118 1.75 7.83 -1.77
C ALA A 118 1.55 6.58 -0.88
N ARG A 119 1.57 5.37 -1.46
CA ARG A 119 1.54 4.10 -0.70
C ARG A 119 2.80 3.89 0.13
N ILE A 120 3.98 4.17 -0.44
CA ILE A 120 5.27 4.07 0.26
C ILE A 120 5.31 5.06 1.43
N ALA A 121 4.81 6.29 1.23
CA ALA A 121 4.69 7.31 2.26
C ALA A 121 3.67 6.96 3.37
N GLY A 122 2.85 5.92 3.18
CA GLY A 122 1.79 5.55 4.12
C GLY A 122 0.56 6.48 4.08
N LEU A 123 0.45 7.34 3.06
CA LEU A 123 -0.70 8.23 2.87
C LEU A 123 -1.94 7.49 2.37
N LEU A 124 -1.75 6.32 1.77
CA LEU A 124 -2.82 5.43 1.33
C LEU A 124 -2.73 4.11 2.10
N ALA A 125 -3.83 3.74 2.75
CA ALA A 125 -3.96 2.41 3.34
C ALA A 125 -4.19 1.37 2.24
N GLY A 126 -3.37 0.32 2.20
CA GLY A 126 -3.77 -0.94 1.58
C GLY A 126 -2.72 -1.67 0.76
N GLY A 127 -2.60 -2.96 1.07
CA GLY A 127 -2.66 -4.04 0.08
C GLY A 127 -1.43 -4.27 -0.81
N PHE A 128 -1.16 -5.55 -1.06
CA PHE A 128 -0.17 -6.03 -2.02
C PHE A 128 -0.29 -5.32 -3.38
N ILE A 129 0.86 -4.92 -3.94
CA ILE A 129 0.94 -4.48 -5.34
C ILE A 129 0.44 -5.64 -6.19
N ARG A 130 -0.71 -5.47 -6.84
CA ARG A 130 -1.08 -6.36 -7.95
C ARG A 130 -0.30 -5.86 -9.17
N PRO A 131 0.65 -6.65 -9.72
CA PRO A 131 1.26 -6.28 -10.98
C PRO A 131 0.14 -6.10 -12.00
N ARG A 132 0.10 -4.92 -12.63
CA ARG A 132 -0.78 -4.66 -13.75
C ARG A 132 -0.37 -5.64 -14.83
N VAL A 133 -1.23 -6.60 -15.17
CA VAL A 133 -1.01 -7.45 -16.34
C VAL A 133 -0.81 -6.49 -17.51
N GLN A 134 0.37 -6.57 -18.15
CA GLN A 134 0.66 -5.82 -19.37
C GLN A 134 -0.54 -5.98 -20.29
N ARG A 135 -1.29 -4.90 -20.59
CA ARG A 135 -2.20 -4.94 -21.72
C ARG A 135 -1.31 -5.21 -22.92
N GLY A 136 -1.46 -6.39 -23.51
CA GLY A 136 -0.84 -6.69 -24.81
C GLY A 136 -1.25 -5.63 -25.83
N PRO A 137 -0.57 -5.59 -27.00
CA PRO A 137 -0.94 -4.70 -28.09
C PRO A 137 -2.45 -4.77 -28.31
N VAL A 138 -3.11 -3.61 -28.38
CA VAL A 138 -4.52 -3.52 -28.75
C VAL A 138 -4.68 -4.32 -30.05
N PRO A 139 -5.52 -5.38 -30.09
CA PRO A 139 -5.73 -6.10 -31.33
C PRO A 139 -6.22 -5.09 -32.37
N ALA A 140 -5.64 -5.14 -33.57
CA ALA A 140 -6.07 -4.30 -34.67
C ALA A 140 -7.61 -4.38 -34.79
N PRO A 141 -8.30 -3.26 -35.06
CA PRO A 141 -9.74 -3.26 -35.19
C PRO A 141 -10.14 -4.37 -36.15
N SER A 142 -10.95 -5.30 -35.65
CA SER A 142 -11.42 -6.41 -36.44
C SER A 142 -12.29 -5.82 -37.56
N VAL A 143 -11.96 -6.21 -38.80
CA VAL A 143 -12.54 -5.64 -40.03
C VAL A 143 -13.97 -6.15 -40.30
N ASP A 144 -14.54 -6.89 -39.36
CA ASP A 144 -15.90 -7.41 -39.34
C ASP A 144 -16.91 -6.39 -38.79
N ASN A 145 -16.90 -5.18 -39.38
CA ASN A 145 -17.97 -4.20 -39.25
C ASN A 145 -19.14 -4.47 -40.23
N GLU A 146 -19.26 -5.68 -40.78
CA GLU A 146 -20.38 -6.04 -41.67
C GLU A 146 -21.73 -5.98 -40.93
N GLY A 147 -21.76 -6.30 -39.63
CA GLY A 147 -23.00 -6.21 -38.84
C GLY A 147 -23.41 -4.78 -38.47
N HIS A 148 -22.49 -3.82 -38.47
CA HIS A 148 -22.78 -2.44 -38.02
C HIS A 148 -23.49 -1.61 -39.11
N MET A 149 -23.32 -1.97 -40.38
CA MET A 149 -23.99 -1.34 -41.52
C MET A 149 -25.42 -1.86 -41.72
N GLU A 150 -25.72 -3.09 -41.28
CA GLU A 150 -27.07 -3.67 -41.35
C GLU A 150 -28.04 -2.95 -40.39
N PHE A 151 -27.57 -2.58 -39.19
CA PHE A 151 -28.34 -1.79 -38.22
C PHE A 151 -28.67 -0.37 -38.73
N LEU A 152 -27.75 0.26 -39.48
CA LEU A 152 -27.98 1.59 -40.04
C LEU A 152 -28.90 1.55 -41.28
N GLY A 153 -28.85 0.49 -42.08
CA GLY A 153 -29.79 0.27 -43.18
C GLY A 153 -31.23 0.01 -42.71
N LEU A 154 -31.42 -0.59 -41.53
CA LEU A 154 -32.74 -0.80 -40.92
C LEU A 154 -33.40 0.52 -40.47
N LEU A 155 -32.60 1.55 -40.18
CA LEU A 155 -33.08 2.86 -39.71
C LEU A 155 -33.37 3.85 -40.85
N ASP A 156 -32.88 3.58 -42.06
CA ASP A 156 -33.04 4.45 -43.24
C ASP A 156 -34.19 4.00 -44.19
N GLY A 157 -34.81 2.83 -43.92
CA GLY A 157 -35.94 2.30 -44.70
C GLY A 157 -37.31 2.90 -44.35
N GLY A 158 -37.35 4.15 -43.90
CA GLY A 158 -38.47 4.72 -43.15
C GLY A 158 -39.12 5.96 -43.74
N GLU A 159 -39.19 6.15 -45.06
CA GLU A 159 -40.12 7.11 -45.65
C GLU A 159 -40.78 6.60 -46.94
N GLY A 160 -42.08 6.31 -46.84
CA GLY A 160 -43.04 6.87 -47.79
C GLY A 160 -43.73 5.92 -48.76
N ALA A 161 -45.05 5.86 -48.57
CA ALA A 161 -46.11 5.67 -49.58
C ALA A 161 -46.56 4.24 -49.87
N GLU A 162 -47.66 3.84 -49.22
CA GLU A 162 -48.75 3.11 -49.86
C GLU A 162 -50.01 3.21 -48.99
N ASP A 163 -50.81 4.24 -49.22
CA ASP A 163 -52.26 4.18 -49.00
C ASP A 163 -52.91 4.72 -50.28
N ALA A 164 -53.27 3.79 -51.15
CA ALA A 164 -54.19 4.04 -52.24
C ALA A 164 -55.61 3.83 -51.69
N ASP A 165 -56.43 4.88 -51.68
CA ASP A 165 -57.87 4.69 -51.75
C ASP A 165 -58.60 5.83 -52.49
N THR A 166 -59.25 5.40 -53.57
CA THR A 166 -60.51 5.84 -54.19
C THR A 166 -60.82 7.28 -54.66
N LEU A 167 -61.21 7.31 -55.96
CA LEU A 167 -62.32 8.07 -56.60
C LEU A 167 -62.11 9.59 -56.79
N GLU A 168 -62.54 10.25 -57.85
CA GLU A 168 -63.17 9.94 -59.14
C GLU A 168 -63.08 11.26 -59.94
N ASN A 169 -63.16 11.14 -61.27
CA ASN A 169 -63.40 12.19 -62.26
C ASN A 169 -64.40 13.27 -61.75
N VAL A 170 -64.29 14.56 -62.07
CA VAL A 170 -64.85 15.19 -63.29
C VAL A 170 -64.41 16.67 -63.34
N PRO A 171 -64.07 17.24 -64.51
CA PRO A 171 -63.81 18.67 -64.68
C PRO A 171 -65.09 19.47 -64.94
N GLY A 172 -65.14 20.72 -64.48
CA GLY A 172 -66.19 21.70 -64.81
C GLY A 172 -66.46 22.69 -63.69
#